data_AF-A0A662UNU2-F1
#
_entry.id   AF-A0A662UNU2-F1
#
_cell.length_a   1.000
_cell.length_b   1.000
_cell.length_c   1.000
_cell.angle_alpha   90.00
_cell.angle_beta   90.00
_cell.angle_gamma   90.00
#
_symmetry.space_group_name_H-M   'P 1'
#
loop_
_entity.id
_entity.type
_entity.pdbx_description
1 polymer ?
#
loop_
_entity_poly.entity_id
_entity_poly.type
_entity_poly.pdbx_seq_one_letter_code
_entity_poly.pdbx_strand_id
1 'polypeptide(L)' 'MLIDYSLERKRLVEKLIMEGIIRSEKVKNAMLNVPREEFVPPHQKRWAYV' A
#
# COMPACT_ATOMS: atom_id res chain seq x y z
N MET A 1 -0.12 -18.57 5.08
CA MET A 1 -0.13 -17.98 3.73
C MET A 1 0.98 -16.95 3.68
N LEU A 2 1.87 -17.01 2.69
CA LEU A 2 2.87 -15.98 2.45
C LEU A 2 2.14 -14.79 1.80
N ILE A 3 2.19 -13.62 2.43
CA ILE A 3 1.59 -12.39 1.92
C ILE A 3 2.62 -11.68 1.07
N ASP A 4 2.24 -11.31 -0.16
CA ASP A 4 3.04 -10.45 -1.02
C ASP A 4 2.64 -8.99 -0.80
N TYR A 5 3.30 -8.34 0.16
CA TYR A 5 3.04 -6.93 0.49
C TYR A 5 3.33 -5.98 -0.67
N SER A 6 4.23 -6.33 -1.59
CA SER A 6 4.53 -5.50 -2.76
C SER A 6 3.34 -5.46 -3.72
N LEU A 7 2.75 -6.64 -3.98
CA LEU A 7 1.56 -6.75 -4.82
C LEU A 7 0.34 -6.07 -4.19
N GLU A 8 0.11 -6.26 -2.89
CA GLU A 8 -1.01 -5.62 -2.19
C GLU A 8 -0.86 -4.09 -2.13
N ARG A 9 0.34 -3.59 -1.83
CA ARG A 9 0.65 -2.16 -1.86
C ARG A 9 0.37 -1.56 -3.23
N LYS A 10 0.84 -2.22 -4.30
CA LYS A 10 0.60 -1.77 -5.68
C LYS A 10 -0.89 -1.70 -5.99
N ARG A 11 -1.66 -2.74 -5.64
CA ARG A 11 -3.12 -2.78 -5.85
C ARG A 11 -3.85 -1.66 -5.11
N LEU A 12 -3.50 -1.39 -3.85
CA LEU A 12 -4.07 -0.27 -3.09
C LEU A 12 -3.75 1.06 -3.77
N VAL A 13 -2.49 1.30 -4.15
CA VAL A 13 -2.09 2.55 -4.81
C VAL A 13 -2.82 2.72 -6.14
N GLU A 14 -2.93 1.68 -6.96
CA GLU A 14 -3.69 1.71 -8.23
C GLU A 14 -5.17 2.04 -8.00
N LYS A 15 -5.81 1.41 -7.00
CA LYS A 15 -7.20 1.71 -6.61
C LYS A 15 -7.36 3.19 -6.23
N LEU A 16 -6.49 3.72 -5.37
CA LEU A 16 -6.54 5.11 -4.92
C LEU A 16 -6.28 6.13 -6.05
N ILE A 17 -5.52 5.75 -7.08
CA ILE A 17 -5.36 6.56 -8.31
C ILE A 17 -6.67 6.55 -9.11
N MET A 18 -7.28 5.38 -9.33
CA MET A 18 -8.55 5.26 -10.06
C MET A 18 -9.68 6.04 -9.37
N GLU A 19 -9.70 6.05 -8.04
CA GLU A 19 -10.66 6.81 -7.22
C GLU A 19 -10.37 8.33 -7.20
N GLY A 20 -9.24 8.77 -7.78
CA GLY A 20 -8.87 10.18 -7.82
C GLY A 20 -8.38 10.74 -6.47
N ILE A 21 -7.97 9.87 -5.54
CA ILE A 21 -7.41 10.25 -4.23
C ILE A 21 -5.91 10.58 -4.38
N ILE A 22 -5.14 9.69 -5.01
CA ILE A 22 -3.74 9.95 -5.35
C ILE A 22 -3.68 10.62 -6.72
N ARG A 23 -3.23 11.88 -6.75
CA ARG A 23 -3.19 12.69 -7.99
C ARG A 23 -1.79 13.08 -8.44
N SER A 24 -0.81 13.02 -7.54
CA SER A 24 0.56 13.43 -7.86
C SER A 24 1.49 12.23 -7.92
N GLU A 25 2.43 12.26 -8.86
CA GLU A 25 3.45 11.23 -9.00
C GLU A 25 4.33 11.14 -7.73
N LYS A 26 4.55 12.27 -7.05
CA LYS A 26 5.28 12.31 -5.77
C LYS A 26 4.59 11.49 -4.68
N VAL A 27 3.27 11.61 -4.53
CA VAL A 27 2.50 10.85 -3.52
C VAL A 27 2.44 9.38 -3.88
N LYS A 28 2.17 9.04 -5.15
CA LYS A 28 2.21 7.67 -5.66
C LYS A 28 3.55 7.00 -5.34
N ASN A 29 4.66 7.65 -5.68
CA ASN A 29 6.01 7.13 -5.45
C ASN A 29 6.33 6.98 -3.96
N ALA A 30 5.88 7.91 -3.11
CA ALA A 30 6.04 7.76 -1.67
C ALA A 30 5.29 6.53 -1.15
N MET A 31 4.03 6.34 -1.55
CA MET A 31 3.21 5.21 -1.10
C MET A 31 3.71 3.85 -1.62
N LEU A 32 4.29 3.79 -2.82
CA LEU A 32 4.88 2.56 -3.36
C LEU A 32 6.18 2.17 -2.64
N ASN A 33 6.96 3.14 -2.17
CA ASN A 33 8.27 2.89 -1.57
C ASN A 33 8.22 2.66 -0.05
N VAL A 34 7.23 3.20 0.67
CA VAL A 34 7.14 3.05 2.13
C VAL A 34 6.41 1.75 2.51
N PRO A 35 7.06 0.80 3.21
CA PRO A 35 6.46 -0.46 3.60
C PRO A 35 5.57 -0.32 4.83
N ARG A 36 4.30 0.06 4.64
CA ARG A 36 3.31 0.23 5.71
C ARG A 36 3.21 -1.00 6.64
N GLU A 37 3.43 -2.20 6.13
CA GLU A 37 3.47 -3.45 6.90
C GLU A 37 4.52 -3.46 8.03
N GLU A 38 5.58 -2.64 7.94
CA GLU A 38 6.60 -2.52 8.99
C GLU A 38 6.21 -1.52 10.10
N PHE A 39 5.12 -0.78 9.91
CA PHE A 39 4.65 0.23 10.84
C PHE A 39 3.35 -0.16 11.57
N VAL A 40 2.88 -1.40 11.39
CA VAL A 40 1.69 -1.94 12.06
C VAL A 40 2.07 -3.08 13.01
N PRO A 41 1.31 -3.32 14.09
CA PRO A 41 1.54 -4.47 14.97
C PRO A 41 1.55 -5.81 14.21
N PRO A 42 2.29 -6.84 14.69
CA PRO A 42 2.40 -8.13 14.00
C PRO A 42 1.05 -8.78 13.63
N HIS A 43 0.05 -8.68 14.52
CA HIS A 43 -1.29 -9.24 14.28
C HIS A 43 -2.11 -8.48 13.21
N GLN A 44 -1.67 -7.28 12.83
CA GLN A 44 -2.30 -6.43 11.83
C GLN A 44 -1.58 -6.41 10.49
N LYS A 45 -0.36 -6.98 10.38
CA LYS A 45 0.42 -6.96 9.13
C LYS A 45 -0.39 -7.48 7.94
N ARG A 46 -1.19 -8.52 8.13
CA ARG A 46 -2.07 -9.09 7.08
C ARG A 46 -3.18 -8.16 6.56
N TRP A 47 -3.39 -7.02 7.22
CA TRP A 47 -4.42 -6.04 6.89
C TRP A 47 -3.80 -4.69 6.49
N ALA A 48 -2.51 -4.65 6.18
CA ALA A 48 -1.81 -3.39 5.91
C ALA A 48 -2.36 -2.62 4.68
N TYR A 49 -2.98 -3.33 3.73
CA TYR A 49 -3.32 -2.82 2.39
C TYR A 49 -4.74 -3.16 1.89
N VAL A 50 -5.68 -3.48 2.80
CA VAL A 50 -7.08 -3.82 2.47
C VAL A 50 -8.03 -2.62 2.49
#